data_AF-A0A847X371-F1
#
_entry.id   AF-A0A847X371-F1
#
_cell.length_a   1.000
_cell.length_b   1.000
_cell.length_c   1.000
_cell.angle_alpha   90.00
_cell.angle_beta   90.00
_cell.angle_gamma   90.00
#
_symmetry.space_group_name_H-M   'P 1'
#
loop_
_entity.id
_entity.type
_entity.pdbx_description
1 polymer ?
#
loop_
_entity_poly.entity_id
_entity_poly.type
_entity_poly.pdbx_seq_one_letter_code
_entity_poly.pdbx_strand_id
1 'polypeptide(L)'
;TTVASVARQHDITRQHIYQWRREMRRKGLMSPRDPMLVPVEVTEDTAPDRDKDHSGPVDHIEVVLTNGRSLRARATMSDAQWIRLIRIAEAA
;
A
#
# COMPACT_ATOMS: atom_id res chain seq x y z
N THR A 1 5.07 2.04 -17.62
CA THR A 1 6.27 2.39 -16.82
C THR A 1 7.30 1.28 -16.91
N THR A 2 8.57 1.59 -17.20
CA THR A 2 9.63 0.56 -17.34
C THR A 2 10.31 0.30 -15.99
N VAL A 3 10.88 -0.91 -15.81
CA VAL A 3 11.64 -1.29 -14.59
C VAL A 3 12.77 -0.29 -14.30
N ALA A 4 13.39 0.26 -15.34
CA ALA A 4 14.42 1.29 -15.24
C ALA A 4 13.91 2.60 -14.62
N SER A 5 12.68 3.00 -14.95
CA SER A 5 12.07 4.22 -14.42
C SER A 5 11.79 4.08 -12.92
N VAL A 6 11.22 2.95 -12.52
CA VAL A 6 10.92 2.62 -11.13
C VAL A 6 12.19 2.56 -10.29
N ALA A 7 13.24 1.91 -10.83
CA ALA A 7 14.53 1.80 -10.15
C ALA A 7 15.12 3.19 -9.82
N ARG A 8 15.15 4.10 -10.80
CA ARG A 8 15.64 5.47 -10.61
C ARG A 8 14.81 6.28 -9.61
N GLN A 9 13.49 6.16 -9.66
CA GLN A 9 12.58 6.89 -8.78
C GLN A 9 12.80 6.53 -7.30
N HIS A 10 13.20 5.29 -7.01
CA HIS A 10 13.39 4.79 -5.66
C HIS A 10 14.86 4.62 -5.26
N ASP A 11 15.79 5.19 -6.02
CA ASP A 11 17.25 5.07 -5.81
C ASP A 11 17.73 3.62 -5.59
N ILE A 12 17.17 2.70 -6.36
CA ILE A 12 17.55 1.28 -6.33
C ILE A 12 18.04 0.83 -7.70
N THR A 13 18.77 -0.28 -7.74
CA THR A 13 19.18 -0.90 -9.00
C THR A 13 18.05 -1.74 -9.59
N ARG A 14 18.08 -1.94 -10.92
CA ARG A 14 17.19 -2.90 -11.60
C ARG A 14 17.35 -4.32 -11.04
N GLN A 15 18.55 -4.66 -10.56
CA GLN A 15 18.88 -5.96 -9.99
C GLN A 15 18.10 -6.24 -8.70
N HIS A 16 17.95 -5.26 -7.80
CA HIS A 16 17.12 -5.41 -6.60
C HIS A 16 15.69 -5.81 -6.95
N ILE A 17 15.09 -5.16 -7.96
CA ILE A 17 13.72 -5.47 -8.41
C ILE A 17 13.63 -6.92 -8.91
N TYR A 18 14.59 -7.39 -9.70
CA TYR A 18 14.60 -8.77 -10.18
C TYR A 18 14.82 -9.79 -9.07
N GLN A 19 15.69 -9.48 -8.11
CA GLN A 19 15.94 -10.32 -6.95
C GLN A 19 14.65 -10.47 -6.12
N TRP A 20 13.97 -9.37 -5.80
CA TRP A 20 12.73 -9.41 -5.04
C TRP A 20 11.61 -10.16 -5.76
N ARG A 21 11.47 -9.99 -7.09
CA ARG A 21 10.52 -10.79 -7.90
C ARG A 21 10.80 -12.30 -7.82
N ARG A 22 12.07 -12.69 -7.77
CA ARG A 22 12.46 -14.09 -7.61
C ARG A 22 12.15 -14.60 -6.20
N GLU A 23 12.44 -13.80 -5.18
CA GLU A 23 12.16 -14.15 -3.78
C GLU A 23 10.66 -14.25 -3.50
N MET A 24 9.85 -13.31 -3.99
CA MET A 24 8.39 -13.39 -3.88
C MET A 24 7.82 -14.63 -4.56
N ARG A 25 8.29 -14.98 -5.77
CA ARG A 25 7.86 -16.22 -6.45
C ARG A 25 8.20 -17.45 -5.63
N ARG A 26 9.43 -17.52 -5.10
CA ARG A 26 9.84 -18.63 -4.22
C ARG A 26 9.00 -18.74 -2.96
N LYS A 27 8.60 -17.61 -2.39
CA LYS A 27 7.77 -17.53 -1.18
C LYS A 27 6.26 -17.72 -1.44
N GLY A 28 5.84 -17.93 -2.70
CA GLY A 28 4.42 -18.02 -3.06
C GLY A 28 3.65 -16.71 -2.89
N LEU A 29 4.34 -15.57 -2.80
CA LEU A 29 3.76 -14.24 -2.56
C LEU A 29 3.39 -13.51 -3.86
N MET A 30 3.75 -14.06 -5.02
CA MET A 30 3.24 -13.55 -6.29
C MET A 30 1.92 -14.25 -6.59
N SER A 31 0.87 -13.45 -6.81
CA SER A 31 -0.38 -13.99 -7.34
C SER A 31 -0.08 -14.73 -8.64
N PRO A 32 -0.54 -15.99 -8.82
CA PRO A 32 -0.33 -16.75 -10.05
C PRO A 32 -1.12 -16.18 -11.24
N ARG A 33 -2.00 -15.21 -10.98
CA ARG A 33 -2.82 -14.57 -12.01
C ARG A 33 -1.97 -13.53 -12.74
N ASP A 34 -1.95 -13.63 -14.07
CA ASP A 34 -1.40 -12.58 -14.92
C ASP A 34 -2.08 -11.25 -14.57
N PRO A 35 -1.35 -10.11 -14.52
CA PRO A 35 -1.94 -8.82 -14.19
C PRO A 35 -2.97 -8.48 -15.26
N MET A 36 -4.24 -8.75 -14.95
CA MET A 36 -5.37 -8.46 -15.82
C MET A 36 -5.86 -7.06 -15.52
N LEU A 37 -5.90 -6.22 -16.55
CA LEU A 37 -6.64 -4.96 -16.47
C LEU A 37 -8.11 -5.31 -16.45
N VAL A 38 -8.74 -5.18 -15.28
CA VAL A 38 -10.18 -5.35 -15.14
C VAL A 38 -10.82 -3.99 -15.39
N PRO A 39 -11.77 -3.86 -16.34
CA PRO A 39 -12.58 -2.67 -16.46
C PRO A 39 -13.31 -2.45 -15.14
N VAL A 40 -13.04 -1.33 -14.48
CA VAL A 40 -13.78 -0.90 -13.30
C VAL A 40 -14.75 0.16 -13.78
N GLU A 41 -16.05 -0.13 -13.69
CA GLU A 41 -17.05 0.93 -13.84
C GLU A 41 -16.89 1.88 -12.66
N VAL A 42 -16.33 3.05 -12.95
CA VAL A 42 -16.31 4.15 -12.00
C VAL A 42 -17.72 4.71 -12.01
N THR A 43 -18.57 4.19 -11.14
CA THR A 43 -19.83 4.87 -10.83
C THR A 43 -19.46 6.29 -10.43
N GLU A 44 -20.12 7.28 -11.04
CA GLU A 44 -19.95 8.71 -10.72
C GLU A 44 -20.54 9.01 -9.34
N ASP A 45 -20.17 8.24 -8.31
CA ASP A 45 -20.41 8.60 -6.94
C ASP A 45 -19.19 9.39 -6.48
N THR A 46 -19.24 10.69 -6.77
CA THR A 46 -18.24 11.73 -6.45
C THR A 46 -16.82 11.37 -6.90
N ALA A 47 -16.42 11.91 -8.06
CA ALA A 47 -15.03 11.92 -8.51
C ALA A 47 -14.08 12.16 -7.32
N PRO A 48 -13.18 11.22 -6.95
CA PRO A 48 -12.01 11.61 -6.21
C PRO A 48 -11.20 12.42 -7.22
N ASP A 49 -11.24 13.73 -7.06
CA ASP A 49 -10.40 14.72 -7.71
C ASP A 49 -8.98 14.16 -7.88
N ARG A 50 -8.70 13.66 -9.10
CA ARG A 50 -7.43 13.02 -9.46
C ARG A 50 -6.31 14.04 -9.66
N ASP A 51 -6.54 15.30 -9.28
CA ASP A 51 -5.58 16.39 -9.35
C ASP A 51 -5.35 17.08 -7.99
N LYS A 52 -5.80 16.47 -6.88
CA LYS A 52 -5.27 16.85 -5.57
C LYS A 52 -3.90 16.22 -5.40
N ASP A 53 -2.91 16.98 -5.86
CA ASP A 53 -1.66 17.17 -5.14
C ASP A 53 -1.84 16.71 -3.68
N HIS A 54 -1.20 15.60 -3.30
CA HIS A 54 -1.27 15.05 -1.94
C HIS A 54 -0.57 15.96 -0.91
N SER A 55 -0.38 17.24 -1.25
CA SER A 55 0.03 18.36 -0.42
C SER A 55 -1.12 18.88 0.45
N GLY A 56 -2.04 18.00 0.86
CA GLY A 56 -2.94 18.22 1.99
C GLY A 56 -2.36 17.54 3.22
N PRO A 57 -2.55 18.05 4.45
CA PRO A 57 -2.14 17.32 5.65
C PRO A 57 -2.78 15.93 5.58
N VAL A 58 -1.94 14.89 5.70
CA VAL A 58 -2.36 13.49 5.74
C VAL A 58 -3.33 13.35 6.92
N ASP A 59 -4.64 13.48 6.70
CA ASP A 59 -5.61 13.44 7.81
C ASP A 59 -5.72 12.03 8.38
N HIS A 60 -5.35 11.00 7.61
CA HIS A 60 -5.47 9.60 8.00
C HIS A 60 -4.22 8.77 7.66
N ILE A 61 -3.79 7.95 8.60
CA ILE A 61 -2.70 6.98 8.49
C ILE A 61 -3.32 5.57 8.44
N GLU A 62 -2.79 4.71 7.57
CA GLU A 62 -3.09 3.28 7.55
C GLU A 62 -1.89 2.48 8.06
N VAL A 63 -2.14 1.56 9.00
CA VAL A 63 -1.15 0.64 9.58
C VAL A 63 -1.59 -0.78 9.25
N VAL A 64 -0.73 -1.51 8.54
CA VAL A 64 -0.95 -2.94 8.23
C VAL A 64 -0.24 -3.79 9.28
N LEU A 65 -0.99 -4.68 9.92
CA LEU A 65 -0.52 -5.56 10.99
C LEU A 65 -0.02 -6.90 10.43
N THR A 66 0.80 -7.61 11.20
CA THR A 66 1.38 -8.91 10.82
C THR A 66 0.35 -10.02 10.67
N ASN A 67 -0.83 -9.88 11.29
CA ASN A 67 -1.96 -10.79 11.15
C ASN A 67 -2.80 -10.53 9.87
N GLY A 68 -2.37 -9.62 9.01
CA GLY A 68 -3.05 -9.31 7.74
C GLY A 68 -4.23 -8.35 7.84
N ARG A 69 -4.48 -7.77 9.02
CA ARG A 69 -5.51 -6.74 9.23
C ARG A 69 -4.91 -5.34 9.00
N SER A 70 -5.76 -4.37 8.65
CA SER A 70 -5.35 -2.97 8.58
C SER A 70 -6.16 -2.07 9.50
N LEU A 71 -5.49 -1.06 10.04
CA LEU A 71 -6.04 -0.03 10.90
C LEU A 71 -5.90 1.31 10.19
N ARG A 72 -7.01 2.02 9.98
CA ARG A 72 -7.01 3.37 9.41
C ARG A 72 -7.58 4.36 10.43
N ALA A 73 -6.78 5.32 10.84
CA ALA A 73 -7.19 6.33 11.82
C ALA A 73 -6.51 7.68 11.55
N ARG A 74 -6.93 8.72 12.25
CA ARG A 74 -6.42 10.08 12.01
C ARG A 74 -4.95 10.24 12.38
N ALA A 75 -4.21 11.03 11.61
CA ALA A 75 -2.80 11.32 11.92
C ALA A 75 -2.61 12.12 13.22
N THR A 76 -3.63 12.88 13.62
CA THR A 76 -3.66 13.65 14.88
C THR A 76 -3.96 12.80 16.11
N MET A 77 -4.18 11.49 15.94
CA MET A 77 -4.51 10.59 17.02
C MET A 77 -3.27 10.32 17.89
N SER A 78 -3.45 10.30 19.21
CA SER A 78 -2.34 10.13 20.15
C SER A 78 -1.74 8.71 20.11
N ASP A 79 -0.47 8.59 20.47
CA ASP A 79 0.26 7.32 20.53
C ASP A 79 -0.46 6.26 21.39
N ALA A 80 -1.04 6.68 22.53
CA ALA A 80 -1.78 5.79 23.42
C ALA A 80 -3.01 5.16 22.73
N GLN A 81 -3.70 5.94 21.89
CA GLN A 81 -4.83 5.45 21.12
C GLN A 81 -4.37 4.49 20.01
N TRP A 82 -3.26 4.79 19.33
CA TRP A 82 -2.66 3.89 18.33
C TRP A 82 -2.26 2.55 18.92
N ILE A 83 -1.51 2.57 20.02
CA ILE A 83 -1.07 1.36 20.73
C ILE A 83 -2.27 0.51 21.16
N ARG A 84 -3.36 1.14 21.61
CA ARG A 84 -4.58 0.44 22.00
C ARG A 84 -5.26 -0.23 20.80
N LEU A 85 -5.42 0.48 19.68
CA LEU A 85 -6.03 -0.08 18.47
C LEU A 85 -5.21 -1.22 17.90
N ILE A 86 -3.88 -1.08 17.87
CA ILE A 86 -2.96 -2.13 17.43
C ILE A 86 -3.14 -3.38 18.29
N ARG A 87 -3.10 -3.24 19.62
CA ARG A 87 -3.29 -4.39 20.52
C ARG A 87 -4.64 -5.08 20.35
N ILE A 88 -5.72 -4.33 20.19
CA ILE A 88 -7.06 -4.89 19.97
C ILE A 88 -7.11 -5.65 18.64
N ALA A 89 -6.56 -5.07 17.58
CA ALA A 89 -6.59 -5.66 16.25
C ALA A 89 -5.63 -6.84 16.08
N GLU A 90 -4.53 -6.90 16.83
CA GLU A 90 -3.63 -8.06 16.87
C GLU A 90 -4.21 -9.23 17.66
N ALA A 91 -4.99 -8.96 18.72
CA ALA A 91 -5.53 -9.98 19.61
C ALA A 91 -6.84 -10.63 19.13
N ALA A 92 -7.43 -10.15 18.03
CA ALA A 92 -8.68 -10.62 17.46
C ALA A 92 -8.45 -11.37 16.14
#